data_AF-A0AA38Q5I6-F1
#
_entry.id   AF-A0AA38Q5I6-F1
#
_cell.length_a   1.000
_cell.length_b   1.000
_cell.length_c   1.000
_cell.angle_alpha   90.00
_cell.angle_beta   90.00
_cell.angle_gamma   90.00
#
_symmetry.space_group_name_H-M   'P 1'
#
loop_
_entity.id
_entity.type
_entity.pdbx_description
1 polymer ?
#
loop_
_entity_poly.entity_id
_entity_poly.type
_entity_poly.pdbx_seq_one_letter_code
_entity_poly.pdbx_strand_id
1 'polypeptide(L)'
;MSPNNSRANSLSDEEEKAELLLIQKKKEERARREAGQRKAEEEAEAAAEARLAEFRRKKEEKKKREAEEKKRKEEMERRRKEEESRAAEAARKAAEDAKKENERRKAEEESRAAEAAKRKTEEAREKAEMDRRMSTAALEKEKLLHSPVSEASTVVVGKKRKRITMVAVPSGDPEDDDPNPGDDGNYNESDDEDDDDNKPDPASPRPKQSRCSRCILKALKCEMVGPGSASCKGCRKAKVRCSLVPDNYPRRSKRVKVESPVASTSSQTIDDLRTNVRDLNTRITLQEEMLRYLILRVRKLEEEKKEEEEEEEESEEDRVKRTGDQKGKGRKE
;
A
#
# COMPACT_ATOMS: atom_id res chain seq x y z
N MET A 1 9.15 131.15 17.33
CA MET A 1 9.82 129.84 17.22
C MET A 1 8.92 128.79 17.84
N SER A 2 8.44 127.82 17.05
CA SER A 2 8.01 126.48 17.52
C SER A 2 7.67 125.59 16.32
N PRO A 3 8.64 124.87 15.74
CA PRO A 3 8.38 123.80 14.80
C PRO A 3 8.65 122.46 15.52
N ASN A 4 7.67 121.91 16.26
CA ASN A 4 7.86 120.62 16.92
C ASN A 4 6.62 119.71 17.01
N ASN A 5 5.50 120.06 16.38
CA ASN A 5 4.25 119.29 16.52
C ASN A 5 3.94 118.33 15.35
N SER A 6 4.64 118.44 14.21
CA SER A 6 4.35 117.62 13.01
C SER A 6 5.05 116.25 13.02
N ARG A 7 6.15 116.11 13.77
CA ARG A 7 6.98 114.89 13.82
C ARG A 7 6.42 113.82 14.78
N ALA A 8 5.61 114.23 15.75
CA ALA A 8 4.95 113.32 16.70
C ALA A 8 3.74 112.60 16.05
N ASN A 9 2.96 113.30 15.22
CA ASN A 9 1.83 112.68 14.50
C ASN A 9 2.30 111.69 13.42
N SER A 10 3.40 111.97 12.72
CA SER A 10 3.94 111.06 11.69
C SER A 10 4.51 109.75 12.24
N LEU A 11 4.95 109.71 13.51
CA LEU A 11 5.45 108.49 14.14
C LEU A 11 4.30 107.55 14.56
N SER A 12 3.16 108.12 14.98
CA SER A 12 1.95 107.35 15.32
C SER A 12 1.36 106.63 14.10
N ASP A 13 1.34 107.30 12.93
CA ASP A 13 0.81 106.71 11.70
C ASP A 13 1.68 105.54 11.16
N GLU A 14 3.00 105.59 11.38
CA GLU A 14 3.91 104.50 11.01
C GLU A 14 3.80 103.29 11.95
N GLU A 15 3.55 103.53 13.24
CA GLU A 15 3.30 102.47 14.23
C GLU A 15 1.98 101.74 13.94
N GLU A 16 0.90 102.46 13.65
CA GLU A 16 -0.39 101.87 13.27
C GLU A 16 -0.29 101.04 11.98
N LYS A 17 0.47 101.53 10.99
CA LYS A 17 0.72 100.79 9.74
C LYS A 17 1.54 99.53 9.97
N ALA A 18 2.53 99.56 10.88
CA ALA A 18 3.31 98.39 11.26
C ALA A 18 2.46 97.35 12.00
N GLU A 19 1.54 97.78 12.87
CA GLU A 19 0.63 96.90 13.59
C GLU A 19 -0.36 96.21 12.63
N LEU A 20 -0.90 96.94 11.65
CA LEU A 20 -1.78 96.36 10.62
C LEU A 20 -1.05 95.32 9.76
N LEU A 21 0.21 95.56 9.40
CA LEU A 21 1.03 94.59 8.65
C LEU A 21 1.32 93.32 9.47
N LEU A 22 1.57 93.46 10.78
CA LEU A 22 1.73 92.32 11.68
C LEU A 22 0.44 91.48 11.79
N ILE A 23 -0.71 92.14 11.89
CA ILE A 23 -2.02 91.48 11.89
C ILE A 23 -2.26 90.74 10.57
N GLN A 24 -1.95 91.36 9.43
CA GLN A 24 -2.09 90.74 8.11
C GLN A 24 -1.19 89.49 7.97
N LYS A 25 0.08 89.60 8.36
CA LYS A 25 1.03 88.48 8.33
C LYS A 25 0.59 87.32 9.24
N LYS A 26 0.04 87.63 10.42
CA LYS A 26 -0.49 86.62 11.34
C LYS A 26 -1.74 85.92 10.79
N LYS A 27 -2.61 86.66 10.08
CA LYS A 27 -3.78 86.08 9.39
C LYS A 27 -3.35 85.16 8.24
N GLU A 28 -2.38 85.58 7.44
CA GLU A 28 -1.85 84.79 6.33
C GLU A 28 -1.15 83.51 6.82
N GLU A 29 -0.36 83.60 7.89
CA GLU A 29 0.28 82.44 8.51
C GLU A 29 -0.75 81.45 9.06
N ARG A 30 -1.82 81.95 9.70
CA ARG A 30 -2.92 81.10 10.18
C ARG A 30 -3.65 80.41 9.03
N ALA A 31 -3.96 81.13 7.95
CA ALA A 31 -4.59 80.56 6.76
C ALA A 31 -3.70 79.47 6.12
N ARG A 32 -2.38 79.68 6.07
CA ARG A 32 -1.43 78.69 5.56
C ARG A 32 -1.37 77.44 6.43
N ARG A 33 -1.42 77.58 7.77
CA ARG A 33 -1.47 76.46 8.70
C ARG A 33 -2.78 75.67 8.57
N GLU A 34 -3.91 76.36 8.49
CA GLU A 34 -5.23 75.72 8.31
C GLU A 34 -5.32 74.99 6.95
N ALA A 35 -4.79 75.58 5.87
CA ALA A 35 -4.71 74.90 4.57
C ALA A 35 -3.78 73.65 4.61
N GLY A 36 -2.68 73.72 5.36
CA GLY A 36 -1.81 72.57 5.59
C GLY A 36 -2.50 71.45 6.37
N GLN A 37 -3.28 71.80 7.41
CA GLN A 37 -4.06 70.83 8.18
C GLN A 37 -5.13 70.14 7.34
N ARG A 38 -5.87 70.90 6.52
CA ARG A 38 -6.89 70.32 5.63
C ARG A 38 -6.30 69.32 4.63
N LYS A 39 -5.14 69.63 4.04
CA LYS A 39 -4.44 68.70 3.16
C LYS A 39 -4.00 67.43 3.88
N ALA A 40 -3.46 67.57 5.10
CA ALA A 40 -3.05 66.42 5.89
C ALA A 40 -4.25 65.55 6.32
N GLU A 41 -5.39 66.15 6.60
CA GLU A 41 -6.64 65.44 6.92
C GLU A 41 -7.18 64.68 5.70
N GLU A 42 -7.20 65.30 4.53
CA GLU A 42 -7.59 64.67 3.25
C GLU A 42 -6.68 63.49 2.90
N GLU A 43 -5.35 63.65 3.06
CA GLU A 43 -4.40 62.56 2.86
C GLU A 43 -4.58 61.42 3.87
N ALA A 44 -4.90 61.74 5.13
CA ALA A 44 -5.18 60.74 6.16
C ALA A 44 -6.48 59.97 5.89
N GLU A 45 -7.53 60.64 5.42
CA GLU A 45 -8.78 60.00 5.03
C GLU A 45 -8.58 59.07 3.84
N ALA A 46 -7.88 59.52 2.80
CA ALA A 46 -7.54 58.70 1.64
C ALA A 46 -6.70 57.46 2.02
N ALA A 47 -5.74 57.61 2.94
CA ALA A 47 -4.94 56.50 3.44
C ALA A 47 -5.78 55.51 4.26
N ALA A 48 -6.73 56.00 5.06
CA ALA A 48 -7.65 55.16 5.83
C ALA A 48 -8.58 54.36 4.89
N GLU A 49 -9.12 55.00 3.86
CA GLU A 49 -9.98 54.35 2.87
C GLU A 49 -9.21 53.26 2.09
N ALA A 50 -7.97 53.56 1.67
CA ALA A 50 -7.11 52.59 0.99
C ALA A 50 -6.83 51.35 1.85
N ARG A 51 -6.55 51.53 3.15
CA ARG A 51 -6.36 50.42 4.11
C ARG A 51 -7.63 49.59 4.28
N LEU A 52 -8.79 50.24 4.36
CA LEU A 52 -10.08 49.54 4.47
C LEU A 52 -10.38 48.73 3.20
N ALA A 53 -10.08 49.27 2.02
CA ALA A 53 -10.23 48.57 0.75
C ALA A 53 -9.30 47.34 0.68
N GLU A 54 -8.04 47.48 1.10
CA GLU A 54 -7.10 46.36 1.15
C GLU A 54 -7.58 45.26 2.11
N PHE A 55 -8.04 45.65 3.31
CA PHE A 55 -8.60 44.72 4.29
C PHE A 55 -9.79 43.94 3.72
N ARG A 56 -10.71 44.63 3.04
CA ARG A 56 -11.85 44.00 2.36
C ARG A 56 -11.39 43.01 1.29
N ARG A 57 -10.41 43.36 0.46
CA ARG A 57 -9.85 42.46 -0.56
C ARG A 57 -9.22 41.22 0.05
N LYS A 58 -8.43 41.36 1.12
CA LYS A 58 -7.84 40.21 1.84
C LYS A 58 -8.93 39.29 2.41
N LYS A 59 -10.00 39.86 2.96
CA LYS A 59 -11.14 39.08 3.48
C LYS A 59 -11.87 38.31 2.37
N GLU A 60 -12.07 38.91 1.21
CA GLU A 60 -12.66 38.22 0.06
C GLU A 60 -11.75 37.12 -0.50
N GLU A 61 -10.45 37.36 -0.57
CA GLU A 61 -9.49 36.36 -1.00
C GLU A 61 -9.47 35.16 -0.05
N LYS A 62 -9.46 35.38 1.26
CA LYS A 62 -9.57 34.32 2.27
C LYS A 62 -10.83 33.48 2.06
N LYS A 63 -12.00 34.12 1.88
CA LYS A 63 -13.25 33.42 1.59
C LYS A 63 -13.20 32.59 0.31
N LYS A 64 -12.55 33.11 -0.76
CA LYS A 64 -12.37 32.37 -2.01
C LYS A 64 -11.51 31.12 -1.81
N ARG A 65 -10.38 31.25 -1.09
CA ARG A 65 -9.50 30.13 -0.77
C ARG A 65 -10.20 29.06 0.06
N GLU A 66 -10.95 29.47 1.09
CA GLU A 66 -11.75 28.54 1.92
C GLU A 66 -12.81 27.79 1.09
N ALA A 67 -13.49 28.48 0.16
CA ALA A 67 -14.47 27.86 -0.72
C ALA A 67 -13.83 26.86 -1.70
N GLU A 68 -12.64 27.16 -2.22
CA GLU A 68 -11.88 26.26 -3.09
C GLU A 68 -11.40 25.02 -2.33
N GLU A 69 -10.87 25.19 -1.13
CA GLU A 69 -10.46 24.07 -0.28
C GLU A 69 -11.63 23.15 0.05
N LYS A 70 -12.81 23.72 0.35
CA LYS A 70 -14.03 22.95 0.57
C LYS A 70 -14.42 22.13 -0.66
N LYS A 71 -14.44 22.74 -1.85
CA LYS A 71 -14.73 22.03 -3.11
C LYS A 71 -13.74 20.89 -3.36
N ARG A 72 -12.46 21.12 -3.09
CA ARG A 72 -11.42 20.09 -3.25
C ARG A 72 -11.63 18.91 -2.29
N LYS A 73 -12.01 19.18 -1.04
CA LYS A 73 -12.34 18.14 -0.05
C LYS A 73 -13.56 17.31 -0.51
N GLU A 74 -14.62 17.98 -0.95
CA GLU A 74 -15.82 17.31 -1.48
C GLU A 74 -15.51 16.44 -2.71
N GLU A 75 -14.66 16.93 -3.62
CA GLU A 75 -14.25 16.16 -4.79
C GLU A 75 -13.44 14.91 -4.40
N MET A 76 -12.49 15.03 -3.47
CA MET A 76 -11.72 13.89 -2.99
C MET A 76 -12.61 12.86 -2.29
N GLU A 77 -13.57 13.30 -1.48
CA GLU A 77 -14.52 12.40 -0.84
C GLU A 77 -15.39 11.66 -1.86
N ARG A 78 -15.87 12.36 -2.89
CA ARG A 78 -16.64 11.73 -3.98
C ARG A 78 -15.82 10.68 -4.71
N ARG A 79 -14.56 10.98 -5.06
CA ARG A 79 -13.65 10.03 -5.73
C ARG A 79 -13.42 8.79 -4.87
N ARG A 80 -13.22 8.97 -3.56
CA ARG A 80 -13.04 7.86 -2.62
C ARG A 80 -14.27 6.95 -2.56
N LYS A 81 -15.48 7.53 -2.47
CA LYS A 81 -16.73 6.75 -2.49
C LYS A 81 -16.93 5.99 -3.79
N GLU A 82 -16.54 6.59 -4.91
CA GLU A 82 -16.62 5.93 -6.21
C GLU A 82 -15.66 4.73 -6.30
N GLU A 83 -14.42 4.89 -5.84
CA GLU A 83 -13.44 3.79 -5.79
C GLU A 83 -13.91 2.65 -4.88
N GLU A 84 -14.44 2.98 -3.70
CA GLU A 84 -15.01 2.01 -2.77
C GLU A 84 -16.20 1.25 -3.41
N SER A 85 -17.07 1.95 -4.13
CA SER A 85 -18.19 1.34 -4.86
C SER A 85 -17.70 0.37 -5.93
N ARG A 86 -16.70 0.76 -6.73
CA ARG A 86 -16.13 -0.13 -7.76
C ARG A 86 -15.47 -1.36 -7.16
N ALA A 87 -14.74 -1.20 -6.04
CA ALA A 87 -14.13 -2.31 -5.33
C ALA A 87 -15.19 -3.28 -4.78
N ALA A 88 -16.29 -2.75 -4.22
CA ALA A 88 -17.40 -3.55 -3.72
C ALA A 88 -18.12 -4.32 -4.86
N GLU A 89 -18.31 -3.69 -6.02
CA GLU A 89 -18.89 -4.34 -7.20
C GLU A 89 -18.00 -5.47 -7.73
N ALA A 90 -16.69 -5.21 -7.86
CA ALA A 90 -15.72 -6.22 -8.28
C ALA A 90 -15.68 -7.42 -7.32
N ALA A 91 -15.72 -7.17 -6.01
CA ALA A 91 -15.77 -8.22 -4.99
C ALA A 91 -17.05 -9.06 -5.10
N ARG A 92 -18.22 -8.43 -5.33
CA ARG A 92 -19.49 -9.14 -5.53
C ARG A 92 -19.44 -10.03 -6.77
N LYS A 93 -18.93 -9.50 -7.89
CA LYS A 93 -18.80 -10.26 -9.14
C LYS A 93 -17.87 -11.47 -8.96
N ALA A 94 -16.71 -11.27 -8.34
CA ALA A 94 -15.78 -12.35 -8.04
C ALA A 94 -16.40 -13.43 -7.14
N ALA A 95 -17.20 -13.04 -6.14
CA ALA A 95 -17.91 -13.98 -5.29
C ALA A 95 -18.99 -14.78 -6.04
N GLU A 96 -19.72 -14.13 -6.95
CA GLU A 96 -20.73 -14.78 -7.79
C GLU A 96 -20.09 -15.79 -8.76
N ASP A 97 -19.00 -15.40 -9.43
CA ASP A 97 -18.27 -16.27 -10.35
C ASP A 97 -17.67 -17.49 -9.61
N ALA A 98 -17.09 -17.27 -8.43
CA ALA A 98 -16.60 -18.34 -7.58
C ALA A 98 -17.71 -19.32 -7.15
N LYS A 99 -18.91 -18.81 -6.86
CA LYS A 99 -20.07 -19.65 -6.53
C LYS A 99 -20.50 -20.50 -7.73
N LYS A 100 -20.62 -19.91 -8.92
CA LYS A 100 -20.97 -20.62 -10.16
C LYS A 100 -19.93 -21.69 -10.49
N GLU A 101 -18.64 -21.39 -10.34
CA GLU A 101 -17.58 -22.36 -10.59
C GLU A 101 -17.65 -23.54 -9.60
N ASN A 102 -17.92 -23.27 -8.32
CA ASN A 102 -18.09 -24.31 -7.32
C ASN A 102 -19.30 -25.22 -7.63
N GLU A 103 -20.44 -24.63 -8.00
CA GLU A 103 -21.62 -25.38 -8.44
C GLU A 103 -21.32 -26.26 -9.67
N ARG A 104 -20.59 -25.73 -10.66
CA ARG A 104 -20.17 -26.50 -11.84
C ARG A 104 -19.29 -27.70 -11.46
N ARG A 105 -18.30 -27.49 -10.58
CA ARG A 105 -17.41 -28.56 -10.11
C ARG A 105 -18.17 -29.65 -9.36
N LYS A 106 -19.14 -29.29 -8.51
CA LYS A 106 -20.00 -30.27 -7.82
C LYS A 106 -20.84 -31.09 -8.79
N ALA A 107 -21.47 -30.45 -9.76
CA ALA A 107 -22.26 -31.14 -10.78
C ALA A 107 -21.41 -32.11 -11.61
N GLU A 108 -20.17 -31.71 -11.94
CA GLU A 108 -19.23 -32.58 -12.65
C GLU A 108 -18.80 -33.79 -11.79
N GLU A 109 -18.53 -33.58 -10.50
CA GLU A 109 -18.18 -34.65 -9.57
C GLU A 109 -19.34 -35.66 -9.43
N GLU A 110 -20.57 -35.17 -9.29
CA GLU A 110 -21.77 -36.01 -9.21
C GLU A 110 -22.00 -36.79 -10.52
N SER A 111 -21.80 -36.16 -11.67
CA SER A 111 -21.89 -36.81 -12.98
C SER A 111 -20.86 -37.94 -13.13
N ARG A 112 -19.60 -37.70 -12.76
CA ARG A 112 -18.55 -38.73 -12.76
C ARG A 112 -18.86 -39.88 -11.82
N ALA A 113 -19.40 -39.58 -10.63
CA ALA A 113 -19.82 -40.61 -9.68
C ALA A 113 -20.96 -41.47 -10.23
N ALA A 114 -21.95 -40.85 -10.88
CA ALA A 114 -23.06 -41.57 -11.51
C ALA A 114 -22.59 -42.45 -12.68
N GLU A 115 -21.66 -41.96 -13.51
CA GLU A 115 -21.09 -42.75 -14.61
C GLU A 115 -20.29 -43.95 -14.09
N ALA A 116 -19.46 -43.74 -13.07
CA ALA A 116 -18.71 -44.83 -12.43
C ALA A 116 -19.63 -45.89 -11.81
N ALA A 117 -20.77 -45.48 -11.22
CA ALA A 117 -21.77 -46.40 -10.71
C ALA A 117 -22.41 -47.23 -11.83
N LYS A 118 -22.77 -46.59 -12.97
CA LYS A 118 -23.29 -47.30 -14.15
C LYS A 118 -22.31 -48.34 -14.69
N ARG A 119 -21.04 -47.98 -14.85
CA ARG A 119 -19.99 -48.91 -15.31
C ARG A 119 -19.88 -50.12 -14.37
N LYS A 120 -19.85 -49.90 -13.05
CA LYS A 120 -19.84 -51.01 -12.08
C LYS A 120 -21.06 -51.94 -12.19
N THR A 121 -22.24 -51.38 -12.43
CA THR A 121 -23.45 -52.20 -12.62
C THR A 121 -23.43 -52.99 -13.93
N GLU A 122 -22.85 -52.42 -14.98
CA GLU A 122 -22.69 -53.08 -16.28
C GLU A 122 -21.66 -54.23 -16.19
N GLU A 123 -20.48 -53.98 -15.60
CA GLU A 123 -19.48 -55.01 -15.32
C GLU A 123 -20.05 -56.17 -14.49
N ALA A 124 -20.85 -55.85 -13.47
CA ALA A 124 -21.52 -56.87 -12.66
C ALA A 124 -22.54 -57.69 -13.46
N ARG A 125 -23.25 -57.06 -14.40
CA ARG A 125 -24.21 -57.73 -15.28
C ARG A 125 -23.51 -58.64 -16.29
N GLU A 126 -22.44 -58.17 -16.92
CA GLU A 126 -21.63 -58.98 -17.84
C GLU A 126 -21.04 -60.20 -17.13
N LYS A 127 -20.52 -60.01 -15.92
CA LYS A 127 -20.01 -61.12 -15.09
C LYS A 127 -21.10 -62.13 -14.78
N ALA A 128 -22.29 -61.69 -14.36
CA ALA A 128 -23.41 -62.57 -14.08
C ALA A 128 -23.90 -63.32 -15.34
N GLU A 129 -23.83 -62.68 -16.51
CA GLU A 129 -24.15 -63.33 -17.78
C GLU A 129 -23.11 -64.39 -18.15
N MET A 130 -21.82 -64.09 -17.98
CA MET A 130 -20.73 -65.04 -18.19
C MET A 130 -20.89 -66.26 -17.28
N ASP A 131 -21.16 -66.05 -15.99
CA ASP A 131 -21.39 -67.13 -15.02
C ASP A 131 -22.59 -68.00 -15.41
N ARG A 132 -23.68 -67.38 -15.90
CA ARG A 132 -24.83 -68.12 -16.45
C ARG A 132 -24.44 -68.96 -17.66
N ARG A 133 -23.71 -68.40 -18.63
CA ARG A 133 -23.27 -69.12 -19.84
C ARG A 133 -22.36 -70.30 -19.47
N MET A 134 -21.46 -70.11 -18.52
CA MET A 134 -20.59 -71.18 -18.01
C MET A 134 -21.40 -72.27 -17.29
N SER A 135 -22.38 -71.89 -16.49
CA SER A 135 -23.29 -72.83 -15.81
C SER A 135 -24.15 -73.63 -16.81
N THR A 136 -24.72 -72.98 -17.82
CA THR A 136 -25.47 -73.67 -18.89
C THR A 136 -24.59 -74.61 -19.68
N ALA A 137 -23.36 -74.21 -20.02
CA ALA A 137 -22.40 -75.08 -20.71
C ALA A 137 -21.98 -76.28 -19.84
N ALA A 138 -21.84 -76.09 -18.53
CA ALA A 138 -21.58 -77.17 -17.59
C ALA A 138 -22.74 -78.18 -17.53
N LEU A 139 -23.99 -77.70 -17.49
CA LEU A 139 -25.18 -78.54 -17.52
C LEU A 139 -25.36 -79.28 -18.85
N GLU A 140 -25.07 -78.65 -19.99
CA GLU A 140 -25.06 -79.35 -21.29
C GLU A 140 -23.99 -80.43 -21.34
N LYS A 141 -22.79 -80.15 -20.82
CA LYS A 141 -21.72 -81.14 -20.72
C LYS A 141 -22.11 -82.31 -19.82
N GLU A 142 -22.79 -82.05 -18.71
CA GLU A 142 -23.30 -83.08 -17.81
C GLU A 142 -24.39 -83.94 -18.49
N LYS A 143 -25.29 -83.33 -19.28
CA LYS A 143 -26.29 -84.05 -20.07
C LYS A 143 -25.66 -84.92 -21.16
N LEU A 144 -24.59 -84.46 -21.81
CA LEU A 144 -23.83 -85.25 -22.78
C LEU A 144 -23.10 -86.43 -22.12
N LEU A 145 -22.66 -86.29 -20.86
CA LEU A 145 -22.05 -87.36 -20.08
C LEU A 145 -23.07 -88.41 -19.57
N HIS A 146 -24.35 -88.05 -19.45
CA HIS A 146 -25.42 -88.95 -18.98
C HIS A 146 -26.33 -89.48 -20.11
N SER A 147 -25.91 -89.37 -21.37
CA SER A 147 -26.54 -90.13 -22.45
C SER A 147 -26.13 -91.60 -22.35
N PRO A 148 -27.07 -92.57 -22.27
CA PRO A 148 -26.69 -93.98 -22.21
C PRO A 148 -26.28 -94.44 -23.59
N VAL A 149 -24.97 -94.59 -23.80
CA VAL A 149 -24.46 -95.37 -24.93
C VAL A 149 -23.54 -96.44 -24.39
N SER A 150 -24.02 -97.66 -24.59
CA SER A 150 -23.34 -98.94 -24.54
C SER A 150 -21.92 -98.90 -25.10
N GLU A 151 -21.05 -99.53 -24.32
CA GLU A 151 -19.91 -100.39 -24.68
C GLU A 151 -18.83 -99.93 -25.69
N ALA A 152 -17.60 -100.17 -25.22
CA ALA A 152 -16.41 -100.61 -25.96
C ALA A 152 -15.64 -99.59 -26.81
N SER A 153 -14.44 -99.23 -26.35
CA SER A 153 -13.18 -99.84 -26.87
C SER A 153 -11.94 -99.07 -26.44
N THR A 154 -10.94 -99.85 -26.06
CA THR A 154 -9.56 -99.48 -25.80
C THR A 154 -8.79 -99.22 -27.10
N VAL A 155 -8.11 -98.07 -27.25
CA VAL A 155 -6.91 -97.96 -28.11
C VAL A 155 -5.93 -96.92 -27.54
N VAL A 156 -4.70 -97.38 -27.35
CA VAL A 156 -3.48 -96.63 -27.01
C VAL A 156 -2.98 -95.86 -28.24
N VAL A 157 -2.40 -94.65 -28.08
CA VAL A 157 -1.17 -94.16 -28.78
C VAL A 157 -0.97 -92.66 -28.55
N GLY A 158 0.29 -92.27 -28.25
CA GLY A 158 0.88 -91.08 -28.89
C GLY A 158 1.27 -89.90 -28.01
N LYS A 159 2.42 -89.98 -27.33
CA LYS A 159 3.23 -88.80 -26.95
C LYS A 159 3.49 -87.92 -28.18
N LYS A 160 3.13 -86.63 -28.13
CA LYS A 160 3.81 -85.57 -28.89
C LYS A 160 3.63 -84.20 -28.22
N ARG A 161 4.77 -83.64 -27.79
CA ARG A 161 4.96 -82.26 -27.30
C ARG A 161 4.66 -81.26 -28.42
N LYS A 162 3.82 -80.24 -28.17
CA LYS A 162 3.79 -78.94 -28.88
C LYS A 162 3.36 -77.87 -27.86
N ARG A 163 4.24 -76.94 -27.51
CA ARG A 163 4.64 -75.69 -28.19
C ARG A 163 3.75 -74.53 -27.68
N ILE A 164 4.26 -73.84 -26.66
CA ILE A 164 3.72 -72.59 -26.11
C ILE A 164 4.18 -71.46 -27.03
N THR A 165 3.25 -70.82 -27.71
CA THR A 165 3.46 -69.55 -28.40
C THR A 165 3.15 -68.41 -27.43
N MET A 166 4.18 -67.74 -26.94
CA MET A 166 4.03 -66.45 -26.26
C MET A 166 3.87 -65.36 -27.32
N VAL A 167 2.76 -64.62 -27.23
CA VAL A 167 2.54 -63.38 -27.99
C VAL A 167 3.11 -62.24 -27.14
N ALA A 168 4.22 -61.67 -27.61
CA ALA A 168 4.84 -60.49 -27.03
C ALA A 168 4.31 -59.22 -27.71
N VAL A 169 4.07 -58.21 -26.89
CA VAL A 169 3.62 -56.85 -27.25
C VAL A 169 4.79 -56.08 -27.86
N PRO A 170 4.60 -55.27 -28.93
CA PRO A 170 5.70 -54.57 -29.59
C PRO A 170 6.13 -53.34 -28.77
N SER A 171 7.45 -53.24 -28.56
CA SER A 171 8.13 -52.02 -28.11
C SER A 171 8.63 -51.30 -29.36
N GLY A 172 8.20 -50.05 -29.54
CA GLY A 172 8.72 -49.17 -30.59
C GLY A 172 9.93 -48.41 -30.08
N ASP A 173 11.01 -48.50 -30.84
CA ASP A 173 12.06 -47.47 -30.90
C ASP A 173 11.60 -46.31 -31.78
N PRO A 174 12.14 -45.10 -31.56
CA PRO A 174 13.03 -44.61 -32.61
C PRO A 174 14.27 -43.85 -32.10
N GLU A 175 15.39 -44.16 -32.76
CA GLU A 175 16.38 -43.26 -33.38
C GLU A 175 17.23 -42.33 -32.48
N ASP A 176 18.49 -42.74 -32.29
CA ASP A 176 19.63 -41.90 -31.92
C ASP A 176 20.31 -41.38 -33.20
N ASP A 177 20.14 -40.09 -33.50
CA ASP A 177 21.01 -39.31 -34.39
C ASP A 177 22.20 -38.77 -33.59
N ASP A 178 23.39 -39.16 -33.99
CA ASP A 178 24.68 -38.67 -33.50
C ASP A 178 25.10 -37.45 -34.36
N PRO A 179 25.44 -36.31 -33.74
CA PRO A 179 26.59 -35.59 -34.28
C PRO A 179 27.55 -35.12 -33.19
N ASN A 180 28.81 -35.52 -33.41
CA ASN A 180 30.03 -34.96 -32.85
C ASN A 180 30.11 -33.43 -33.01
N PRO A 181 30.74 -32.71 -32.07
CA PRO A 181 31.99 -32.02 -32.42
C PRO A 181 33.04 -32.13 -31.27
N GLY A 182 34.34 -32.32 -31.56
CA GLY A 182 35.28 -31.24 -31.87
C GLY A 182 35.50 -30.34 -30.64
N ASP A 183 36.60 -30.44 -29.89
CA ASP A 183 37.87 -29.68 -30.13
C ASP A 183 37.55 -28.25 -30.60
N ASP A 184 37.90 -27.16 -29.90
CA ASP A 184 39.24 -26.78 -29.47
C ASP A 184 39.17 -25.84 -28.24
N GLY A 185 40.20 -25.85 -27.40
CA GLY A 185 40.35 -24.94 -26.26
C GLY A 185 40.69 -23.49 -26.62
N ASN A 186 40.65 -22.58 -25.65
CA ASN A 186 41.70 -21.59 -25.41
C ASN A 186 41.49 -20.81 -24.09
N TYR A 187 42.63 -20.34 -23.58
CA TYR A 187 43.00 -19.66 -22.35
C TYR A 187 42.39 -18.28 -22.08
N ASN A 188 42.31 -17.94 -20.78
CA ASN A 188 42.85 -16.73 -20.10
C ASN A 188 42.18 -16.70 -18.71
N GLU A 189 42.86 -16.90 -17.58
CA GLU A 189 44.08 -16.26 -17.07
C GLU A 189 43.93 -14.74 -16.98
N SER A 190 43.51 -14.30 -15.79
CA SER A 190 43.95 -13.07 -15.16
C SER A 190 43.62 -13.19 -13.68
N ASP A 191 44.64 -13.59 -12.93
CA ASP A 191 44.86 -13.25 -11.53
C ASP A 191 44.77 -11.73 -11.37
N ASP A 192 43.97 -11.28 -10.40
CA ASP A 192 44.16 -10.01 -9.72
C ASP A 192 43.80 -10.26 -8.25
N GLU A 193 44.85 -10.58 -7.49
CA GLU A 193 44.89 -10.39 -6.05
C GLU A 193 45.07 -8.89 -5.79
N ASP A 194 44.12 -8.28 -5.09
CA ASP A 194 44.41 -7.10 -4.26
C ASP A 194 43.52 -7.13 -3.02
N ASP A 195 44.23 -7.12 -1.89
CA ASP A 195 43.78 -7.01 -0.51
C ASP A 195 42.93 -5.76 -0.27
N ASP A 196 41.78 -5.94 0.39
CA ASP A 196 41.26 -4.90 1.29
C ASP A 196 40.60 -5.57 2.50
N ASP A 197 41.40 -5.64 3.56
CA ASP A 197 41.02 -5.98 4.93
C ASP A 197 39.92 -5.05 5.43
N ASN A 198 38.66 -5.47 5.27
CA ASN A 198 37.57 -4.94 6.07
C ASN A 198 36.55 -6.04 6.39
N LYS A 199 36.89 -6.86 7.39
CA LYS A 199 35.95 -7.78 8.04
C LYS A 199 35.05 -7.02 9.01
N PRO A 200 33.74 -6.85 8.75
CA PRO A 200 32.77 -6.83 9.83
C PRO A 200 32.59 -8.27 10.33
N ASP A 201 32.51 -8.43 11.65
CA ASP A 201 32.27 -9.70 12.34
C ASP A 201 31.23 -10.59 11.64
N PRO A 202 31.44 -11.92 11.53
CA PRO A 202 30.38 -12.82 11.11
C PRO A 202 29.29 -12.83 12.18
N ALA A 203 28.29 -11.96 12.00
CA ALA A 203 27.05 -12.02 12.73
C ALA A 203 26.51 -13.45 12.63
N SER A 204 26.52 -14.13 13.79
CA SER A 204 25.95 -15.45 14.03
C SER A 204 24.76 -15.73 13.09
N PRO A 205 24.76 -16.84 12.32
CA PRO A 205 23.64 -17.14 11.44
C PRO A 205 22.39 -17.28 12.29
N ARG A 206 21.52 -16.25 12.23
CA ARG A 206 20.24 -16.27 12.93
C ARG A 206 19.51 -17.53 12.46
N PRO A 207 19.06 -18.41 13.38
CA PRO A 207 18.37 -19.63 12.98
C PRO A 207 17.13 -19.27 12.17
N LYS A 208 17.06 -19.77 10.93
CA LYS A 208 15.88 -19.63 10.06
C LYS A 208 14.67 -20.10 10.85
N GLN A 209 13.74 -19.19 11.14
CA GLN A 209 12.59 -19.46 11.99
C GLN A 209 11.74 -20.58 11.37
N SER A 210 11.79 -21.78 11.93
CA SER A 210 10.97 -22.90 11.51
C SER A 210 9.51 -22.62 11.86
N ARG A 211 8.69 -22.34 10.85
CA ARG A 211 7.25 -22.13 11.01
C ARG A 211 6.51 -23.44 10.75
N CYS A 212 5.62 -23.79 11.67
CA CYS A 212 4.69 -24.91 11.50
C CYS A 212 3.66 -24.56 10.42
N SER A 213 3.53 -25.37 9.37
CA SER A 213 2.57 -25.16 8.26
C SER A 213 1.09 -25.14 8.70
N ARG A 214 0.79 -25.67 9.90
CA ARG A 214 -0.56 -25.65 10.49
C ARG A 214 -0.80 -24.51 11.48
N CYS A 215 0.25 -23.90 12.00
CA CYS A 215 0.16 -22.85 13.02
C CYS A 215 0.69 -21.51 12.50
N ILE A 216 0.66 -21.28 11.19
CA ILE A 216 1.26 -20.13 10.47
C ILE A 216 0.92 -18.77 11.12
N LEU A 217 -0.24 -18.68 11.78
CA LEU A 217 -0.75 -17.45 12.41
C LEU A 217 -0.19 -17.15 13.82
N LYS A 218 0.51 -18.09 14.47
CA LYS A 218 1.17 -17.85 15.76
C LYS A 218 2.61 -18.28 15.62
N ALA A 219 3.55 -17.34 15.76
CA ALA A 219 5.00 -17.57 15.71
C ALA A 219 5.50 -18.46 16.88
N LEU A 220 4.98 -19.68 16.96
CA LEU A 220 5.36 -20.68 17.95
C LEU A 220 6.59 -21.38 17.42
N LYS A 221 7.68 -21.26 18.18
CA LYS A 221 8.97 -21.89 17.90
C LYS A 221 8.79 -23.41 17.85
N CYS A 222 9.23 -24.05 16.77
CA CYS A 222 9.33 -25.51 16.73
C CYS A 222 10.62 -25.89 17.46
N GLU A 223 10.55 -26.88 18.34
CA GLU A 223 11.71 -27.39 19.08
C GLU A 223 12.07 -28.78 18.55
N MET A 224 13.37 -29.06 18.49
CA MET A 224 13.91 -30.36 18.12
C MET A 224 13.56 -31.37 19.23
N VAL A 225 12.92 -32.48 18.87
CA VAL A 225 12.57 -33.56 19.81
C VAL A 225 13.49 -34.78 19.61
N GLY A 226 14.31 -34.76 18.56
CA GLY A 226 15.34 -35.76 18.31
C GLY A 226 16.07 -35.53 16.99
N PRO A 227 17.05 -36.37 16.63
CA PRO A 227 17.73 -36.29 15.35
C PRO A 227 16.72 -36.47 14.20
N GLY A 228 16.55 -35.41 13.39
CA GLY A 228 15.68 -35.42 12.21
C GLY A 228 14.19 -35.19 12.46
N SER A 229 13.75 -34.86 13.69
CA SER A 229 12.34 -34.51 13.94
C SER A 229 12.19 -33.31 14.87
N ALA A 230 11.32 -32.37 14.47
CA ALA A 230 10.90 -31.24 15.28
C ALA A 230 9.40 -31.28 15.53
N SER A 231 9.00 -30.88 16.73
CA SER A 231 7.59 -30.80 17.12
C SER A 231 7.20 -29.35 17.38
N CYS A 232 5.97 -28.99 16.99
CA CYS A 232 5.40 -27.69 17.31
C CYS A 232 4.67 -27.76 18.65
N LYS A 233 5.06 -26.89 19.59
CA LYS A 233 4.44 -26.78 20.93
C LYS A 233 2.93 -26.51 20.88
N GLY A 234 2.46 -25.81 19.84
CA GLY A 234 1.06 -25.43 19.70
C GLY A 234 0.13 -26.58 19.32
N CYS A 235 0.57 -27.49 18.46
CA CYS A 235 -0.31 -28.54 17.93
C CYS A 235 0.02 -29.96 18.40
N ARG A 236 1.15 -30.18 19.11
CA ARG A 236 1.58 -31.44 19.77
C ARG A 236 1.40 -32.74 18.94
N LYS A 237 1.20 -32.63 17.62
CA LYS A 237 1.04 -33.78 16.71
C LYS A 237 2.42 -34.16 16.18
N ALA A 238 2.86 -35.37 16.52
CA ALA A 238 4.19 -35.92 16.25
C ALA A 238 4.56 -36.10 14.75
N LYS A 239 3.70 -35.69 13.81
CA LYS A 239 3.89 -35.89 12.35
C LYS A 239 3.68 -34.62 11.54
N VAL A 240 4.02 -33.45 12.08
CA VAL A 240 4.11 -32.23 11.25
C VAL A 240 5.52 -32.17 10.68
N ARG A 241 5.66 -32.34 9.36
CA ARG A 241 6.91 -32.07 8.63
C ARG A 241 7.25 -30.60 8.82
N CYS A 242 8.06 -30.28 9.82
CA CYS A 242 8.74 -29.01 9.91
C CYS A 242 9.92 -29.08 8.96
N SER A 243 9.96 -28.19 7.97
CA SER A 243 11.08 -28.05 7.03
C SER A 243 12.29 -27.44 7.73
N LEU A 244 12.88 -28.19 8.65
CA LEU A 244 14.24 -27.97 9.09
C LEU A 244 15.12 -28.75 8.12
N VAL A 245 15.78 -28.04 7.22
CA VAL A 245 16.92 -28.59 6.49
C VAL A 245 18.13 -28.38 7.40
N PRO A 246 18.69 -29.42 8.02
CA PRO A 246 19.97 -29.29 8.72
C PRO A 246 21.08 -29.08 7.67
N ASP A 247 21.83 -27.99 7.80
CA ASP A 247 22.88 -27.56 6.87
C ASP A 247 24.15 -28.45 6.85
N ASN A 248 24.14 -29.66 7.45
CA ASN A 248 25.35 -30.46 7.65
C ASN A 248 25.19 -31.97 7.40
N TYR A 249 24.59 -32.36 6.27
CA TYR A 249 24.74 -33.74 5.75
C TYR A 249 25.34 -33.74 4.34
N PRO A 250 26.47 -34.42 4.11
CA PRO A 250 27.03 -34.56 2.77
C PRO A 250 26.11 -35.46 1.95
N ARG A 251 25.37 -34.88 1.00
CA ARG A 251 24.56 -35.62 0.03
C ARG A 251 25.49 -36.34 -0.95
N ARG A 252 25.75 -37.62 -0.71
CA ARG A 252 26.02 -38.59 -1.79
C ARG A 252 24.68 -38.97 -2.41
N SER A 253 24.32 -38.34 -3.51
CA SER A 253 23.33 -38.89 -4.44
C SER A 253 23.54 -38.33 -5.85
N LYS A 254 23.72 -39.27 -6.78
CA LYS A 254 23.87 -39.08 -8.22
C LYS A 254 22.81 -38.11 -8.73
N ARG A 255 23.24 -36.97 -9.29
CA ARG A 255 22.35 -36.04 -10.00
C ARG A 255 22.14 -36.56 -11.41
N VAL A 256 20.93 -37.05 -11.69
CA VAL A 256 20.33 -36.89 -13.01
C VAL A 256 20.15 -35.38 -13.19
N LYS A 257 20.89 -34.80 -14.15
CA LYS A 257 20.86 -33.38 -14.46
C LYS A 257 19.65 -33.15 -15.37
N VAL A 258 18.47 -32.94 -14.76
CA VAL A 258 17.36 -32.31 -15.48
C VAL A 258 17.62 -30.80 -15.39
N GLU A 259 18.13 -30.24 -16.48
CA GLU A 259 18.22 -28.80 -16.65
C GLU A 259 16.78 -28.27 -16.81
N SER A 260 16.28 -27.64 -15.75
CA SER A 260 15.15 -26.72 -15.83
C SER A 260 15.73 -25.30 -15.85
N PRO A 261 15.53 -24.52 -16.92
CA PRO A 261 16.13 -23.20 -17.06
C PRO A 261 15.22 -22.14 -16.43
N VAL A 262 15.08 -22.08 -15.10
CA VAL A 262 14.45 -20.93 -14.43
C VAL A 262 14.69 -20.96 -12.92
N ALA A 263 15.90 -20.62 -12.48
CA ALA A 263 16.12 -20.27 -11.07
C ALA A 263 17.44 -19.51 -10.87
N SER A 264 17.57 -18.31 -11.41
CA SER A 264 18.67 -17.42 -11.00
C SER A 264 18.28 -15.94 -10.86
N THR A 265 17.01 -15.57 -11.02
CA THR A 265 16.55 -14.18 -10.84
C THR A 265 15.97 -13.87 -9.45
N SER A 266 15.83 -14.86 -8.56
CA SER A 266 15.10 -14.66 -7.29
C SER A 266 15.91 -14.05 -6.15
N SER A 267 17.25 -14.01 -6.22
CA SER A 267 18.05 -13.40 -5.15
C SER A 267 18.29 -11.91 -5.37
N GLN A 268 18.42 -11.45 -6.62
CA GLN A 268 18.53 -10.02 -6.95
C GLN A 268 17.28 -9.24 -6.53
N THR A 269 16.09 -9.84 -6.68
CA THR A 269 14.82 -9.19 -6.32
C THR A 269 14.64 -8.96 -4.82
N ILE A 270 15.28 -9.77 -3.95
CA ILE A 270 15.13 -9.62 -2.49
C ILE A 270 15.95 -8.43 -1.98
N ASP A 271 17.16 -8.23 -2.51
CA ASP A 271 17.99 -7.09 -2.12
C ASP A 271 17.44 -5.78 -2.69
N ASP A 272 16.86 -5.81 -3.89
CA ASP A 272 16.10 -4.69 -4.46
C ASP A 272 14.84 -4.36 -3.62
N LEU A 273 14.14 -5.37 -3.12
CA LEU A 273 13.02 -5.17 -2.20
C LEU A 273 13.50 -4.54 -0.88
N ARG A 274 14.68 -4.93 -0.37
CA ARG A 274 15.23 -4.35 0.86
C ARG A 274 15.66 -2.91 0.68
N THR A 275 16.29 -2.55 -0.44
CA THR A 275 16.66 -1.16 -0.74
C THR A 275 15.41 -0.30 -0.90
N ASN A 276 14.40 -0.78 -1.62
CA ASN A 276 13.11 -0.09 -1.76
C ASN A 276 12.40 0.10 -0.41
N VAL A 277 12.42 -0.90 0.48
CA VAL A 277 11.85 -0.75 1.82
C VAL A 277 12.63 0.28 2.65
N ARG A 278 13.97 0.34 2.55
CA ARG A 278 14.76 1.38 3.22
C ARG A 278 14.47 2.77 2.68
N ASP A 279 14.35 2.91 1.36
CA ASP A 279 14.01 4.17 0.71
C ASP A 279 12.61 4.66 1.11
N LEU A 280 11.62 3.77 1.09
CA LEU A 280 10.28 4.08 1.61
C LEU A 280 10.32 4.49 3.08
N ASN A 281 11.11 3.81 3.91
CA ASN A 281 11.20 4.13 5.32
C ASN A 281 11.82 5.52 5.56
N THR A 282 12.86 5.89 4.82
CA THR A 282 13.45 7.24 4.88
C THR A 282 12.47 8.33 4.43
N ARG A 283 11.69 8.07 3.36
CA ARG A 283 10.63 8.97 2.92
C ARG A 283 9.53 9.14 3.98
N ILE A 284 9.14 8.06 4.65
CA ILE A 284 8.18 8.09 5.77
C ILE A 284 8.74 8.94 6.90
N THR A 285 10.00 8.73 7.31
CA THR A 285 10.63 9.53 8.38
C THR A 285 10.64 11.03 8.04
N LEU A 286 10.98 11.39 6.80
CA LEU A 286 10.99 12.80 6.37
C LEU A 286 9.57 13.40 6.39
N GLN A 287 8.55 12.62 6.01
CA GLN A 287 7.15 13.05 6.14
C GLN A 287 6.73 13.24 7.60
N GLU A 288 7.15 12.35 8.50
CA GLU A 288 6.88 12.47 9.94
C GLU A 288 7.53 13.73 10.53
N GLU A 289 8.77 14.04 10.15
CA GLU A 289 9.45 15.26 10.59
C GLU A 289 8.75 16.53 10.08
N MET A 290 8.34 16.54 8.82
CA MET A 290 7.56 17.64 8.24
C MET A 290 6.22 17.82 8.98
N LEU A 291 5.53 16.73 9.31
CA LEU A 291 4.29 16.79 10.08
C LEU A 291 4.53 17.33 11.50
N ARG A 292 5.60 16.90 12.17
CA ARG A 292 5.98 17.42 13.50
C ARG A 292 6.25 18.93 13.44
N TYR A 293 6.97 19.40 12.42
CA TYR A 293 7.22 20.82 12.20
C TYR A 293 5.92 21.60 12.01
N LEU A 294 5.01 21.10 11.17
CA LEU A 294 3.72 21.76 10.93
C LEU A 294 2.87 21.82 12.20
N ILE A 295 2.82 20.76 13.01
CA ILE A 295 2.10 20.75 14.28
C ILE A 295 2.65 21.81 15.24
N LEU A 296 3.99 21.90 15.36
CA LEU A 296 4.62 22.93 16.20
C LEU A 296 4.35 24.33 15.68
N ARG A 297 4.38 24.53 14.36
CA ARG A 297 4.09 25.84 13.75
C ARG A 297 2.64 26.27 13.98
N VAL A 298 1.68 25.35 13.86
CA VAL A 298 0.27 25.64 14.13
C VAL A 298 0.07 26.03 15.60
N ARG A 299 0.64 25.29 16.55
CA ARG A 299 0.55 25.66 17.98
C ARG A 299 1.12 27.04 18.26
N LYS A 300 2.27 27.36 17.66
CA LYS A 300 2.87 28.70 17.82
C LYS A 300 1.96 29.81 17.27
N LEU A 301 1.32 29.57 16.13
CA LEU A 301 0.37 30.53 15.55
C LEU A 301 -0.91 30.66 16.39
N GLU A 302 -1.35 29.59 17.06
CA GLU A 302 -2.48 29.63 18.00
C GLU A 302 -2.12 30.43 19.27
N GLU A 303 -0.88 30.30 19.77
CA GLU A 303 -0.36 31.10 20.89
C GLU A 303 -0.24 32.58 20.49
N GLU A 304 0.39 32.90 19.35
CA GLU A 304 0.50 34.27 18.82
C GLU A 304 -0.90 34.90 18.65
N LYS A 305 -1.88 34.16 18.12
CA LYS A 305 -3.27 34.64 17.98
C LYS A 305 -3.96 34.85 19.32
N LYS A 306 -3.65 34.04 20.34
CA LYS A 306 -4.21 34.21 21.69
C LYS A 306 -3.64 35.46 22.37
N GLU A 307 -2.35 35.72 22.19
CA GLU A 307 -1.70 36.95 22.67
C GLU A 307 -2.31 38.19 21.99
N GLU A 308 -2.52 38.16 20.66
CA GLU A 308 -3.22 39.24 19.94
C GLU A 308 -4.65 39.47 20.45
N GLU A 309 -5.41 38.41 20.75
CA GLU A 309 -6.76 38.51 21.31
C GLU A 309 -6.75 39.11 22.74
N GLU A 310 -5.79 38.73 23.58
CA GLU A 310 -5.63 39.29 24.93
C GLU A 310 -5.25 40.79 24.89
N GLU A 311 -4.37 41.19 23.97
CA GLU A 311 -4.02 42.61 23.75
C GLU A 311 -5.22 43.43 23.24
N GLU A 312 -6.04 42.85 22.36
CA GLU A 312 -7.28 43.49 21.89
C GLU A 312 -8.27 43.68 23.04
N GLU A 313 -8.49 42.66 23.88
CA GLU A 313 -9.37 42.75 25.07
C GLU A 313 -8.89 43.80 26.07
N GLU A 314 -7.58 43.85 26.38
CA GLU A 314 -6.99 44.86 27.26
C GLU A 314 -7.21 46.27 26.68
N SER A 315 -7.00 46.45 25.37
CA SER A 315 -7.20 47.73 24.68
C SER A 315 -8.67 48.18 24.67
N GLU A 316 -9.62 47.24 24.61
CA GLU A 316 -11.05 47.51 24.65
C GLU A 316 -11.49 47.89 26.07
N GLU A 317 -10.99 47.20 27.10
CA GLU A 317 -11.25 47.54 28.50
C GLU A 317 -10.76 48.96 28.82
N ASP A 318 -9.59 49.33 28.31
CA ASP A 318 -9.00 50.66 28.42
C ASP A 318 -9.87 51.74 27.76
N ARG A 319 -10.45 51.43 26.59
CA ARG A 319 -11.36 52.33 25.86
C ARG A 319 -12.69 52.50 26.60
N VAL A 320 -13.21 51.45 27.21
CA VAL A 320 -14.43 51.49 28.04
C VAL A 320 -14.19 52.34 29.29
N LYS A 321 -13.05 52.18 29.99
CA LYS A 321 -12.68 53.01 31.15
C LYS A 321 -12.65 54.51 30.81
N ARG A 322 -12.00 54.88 29.70
CA ARG A 322 -11.92 56.29 29.25
C ARG A 322 -13.27 56.91 28.89
N THR A 323 -14.19 56.12 28.34
CA THR A 323 -15.53 56.60 27.94
C THR A 323 -16.53 56.62 29.10
N GLY A 324 -16.34 55.79 30.13
CA GLY A 324 -17.14 55.79 31.36
C GLY A 324 -16.97 57.07 32.20
N ASP A 325 -15.74 57.57 32.33
CA ASP A 325 -15.44 58.76 33.14
C ASP A 325 -16.02 60.07 32.58
N GLN A 326 -16.28 60.16 31.27
CA GLN A 326 -16.88 61.36 30.66
C GLN A 326 -18.39 61.49 30.95
N LYS A 327 -19.09 60.39 31.26
CA LYS A 327 -20.53 60.44 31.60
C LYS A 327 -20.81 60.84 33.05
N GLY A 328 -19.81 60.84 33.94
CA GLY A 328 -19.98 61.16 35.36
C GLY A 328 -19.90 62.65 35.73
N LYS A 329 -19.36 63.52 34.87
CA LYS A 329 -19.08 64.93 35.21
C LYS A 329 -20.18 65.94 34.81
N GLY A 330 -21.27 65.50 34.19
CA GLY A 330 -22.33 66.38 33.66
C GLY A 330 -23.59 66.52 34.53
N ARG A 331 -23.60 66.09 35.79
CA ARG A 331 -24.82 66.05 36.63
C ARG A 331 -24.63 66.66 38.01
N LYS A 332 -24.17 67.91 38.05
CA LYS A 332 -24.25 68.81 39.22
C LYS A 332 -24.30 70.26 38.73
N GLU A 333 -25.43 70.68 38.17
CA GLU A 333 -25.90 72.06 38.21
C GLU A 333 -27.42 72.05 38.43
#